data_AF-A0A538E650-F1
#
_entry.id   AF-A0A538E650-F1
#
_cell.length_a   1.000
_cell.length_b   1.000
_cell.length_c   1.000
_cell.angle_alpha   90.00
_cell.angle_beta   90.00
_cell.angle_gamma   90.00
#
_symmetry.space_group_name_H-M   'P 1'
#
loop_
_entity.id
_entity.type
_entity.pdbx_description
1 polymer ?
#
loop_
_entity_poly.entity_id
_entity_poly.type
_entity_poly.pdbx_seq_one_letter_code
_entity_poly.pdbx_strand_id
1 'polypeptide(L)'
;MRTARRLLISVLLFASALWVVVPAATASQLIARDATGVKLQVNSQGRALITYRARGTTHHVLAWGALNAIDPTEARSQLAFRVDYSGGWGSTGRAVWKSLRNVCRPASVRVAWLFTACRAPDGSYWALQSWQRTLPDYGLRAKGIHSAWELRLSHWRGPLPKLEIQTGWAYRRYHSLFGRLTWRGRPVYGFASTSAGRPLDGFGRNLYVDTYNSAYGPGWHRENAFLTHTGSGGFCYGFYPHGDRPPGMGERYRATVSGPGVLPDVAWEGAAPKTYDRSYDVAEDARQLALLGADPRCKPR
;
A
#
# COMPACT_ATOMS: atom_id res chain seq x y z
N MET A 1 6.50 -8.57 77.87
CA MET A 1 5.93 -9.27 76.70
C MET A 1 4.71 -8.50 76.20
N ARG A 2 4.86 -7.67 75.16
CA ARG A 2 3.77 -6.96 74.48
C ARG A 2 4.05 -6.93 72.97
N THR A 3 3.14 -7.60 72.25
CA THR A 3 2.71 -7.45 70.85
C THR A 3 3.39 -6.37 69.98
N ALA A 4 4.05 -6.79 68.89
CA ALA A 4 4.45 -5.93 67.77
C ALA A 4 3.48 -6.13 66.58
N ARG A 5 2.84 -5.03 66.17
CA ARG A 5 1.88 -4.92 65.06
C ARG A 5 2.57 -5.11 63.71
N ARG A 6 1.97 -5.94 62.86
CA ARG A 6 2.31 -6.16 61.45
C ARG A 6 1.95 -4.94 60.60
N LEU A 7 2.90 -4.45 59.79
CA LEU A 7 2.62 -3.57 58.65
C LEU A 7 2.80 -4.39 57.37
N LEU A 8 1.69 -4.59 56.65
CA LEU A 8 1.65 -5.16 55.30
C LEU A 8 2.11 -4.09 54.30
N ILE A 9 3.16 -4.38 53.53
CA ILE A 9 3.53 -3.61 52.34
C ILE A 9 3.13 -4.45 51.12
N SER A 10 2.02 -4.07 50.49
CA SER A 10 1.57 -4.62 49.21
C SER A 10 2.38 -3.98 48.09
N VAL A 11 3.29 -4.73 47.48
CA VAL A 11 4.02 -4.32 46.27
C VAL A 11 3.13 -4.57 45.06
N LEU A 12 2.52 -3.50 44.53
CA LEU A 12 1.82 -3.50 43.24
C LEU A 12 2.86 -3.40 42.11
N LEU A 13 3.14 -4.52 41.46
CA LEU A 13 3.88 -4.59 40.20
C LEU A 13 3.01 -4.04 39.07
N PHE A 14 3.19 -2.75 38.74
CA PHE A 14 2.69 -2.17 37.50
C PHE A 14 3.54 -2.67 36.33
N ALA A 15 3.07 -3.72 35.64
CA ALA A 15 3.60 -4.09 34.33
C ALA A 15 3.11 -3.07 33.30
N SER A 16 3.96 -2.08 33.01
CA SER A 16 3.76 -1.15 31.91
C SER A 16 3.88 -1.89 30.58
N ALA A 17 2.73 -2.21 29.97
CA ALA A 17 2.68 -2.64 28.58
C ALA A 17 3.12 -1.47 27.68
N LEU A 18 4.41 -1.44 27.36
CA LEU A 18 4.96 -0.59 26.30
C LEU A 18 4.36 -1.05 24.98
N TRP A 19 3.36 -0.33 24.50
CA TRP A 19 2.87 -0.41 23.13
C TRP A 19 4.00 0.05 22.20
N VAL A 20 4.85 -0.89 21.78
CA VAL A 20 5.77 -0.67 20.67
C VAL A 20 4.90 -0.49 19.43
N VAL A 21 4.70 0.75 19.02
CA VAL A 21 4.18 1.07 17.69
C VAL A 21 5.28 0.70 16.72
N VAL A 22 5.31 -0.56 16.29
CA VAL A 22 6.20 -0.99 15.21
C VAL A 22 5.74 -0.21 13.97
N PRO A 23 6.56 0.69 13.40
CA PRO A 23 6.18 1.38 12.19
C PRO A 23 5.94 0.31 11.11
N ALA A 24 4.70 0.25 10.61
CA ALA A 24 4.36 -0.65 9.52
C ALA A 24 5.34 -0.42 8.38
N ALA A 25 6.09 -1.47 8.03
CA ALA A 25 7.03 -1.43 6.92
C ALA A 25 6.22 -1.10 5.65
N THR A 26 6.36 0.14 5.20
CA THR A 26 5.53 0.67 4.12
C THR A 26 6.25 0.41 2.81
N ALA A 27 5.73 -0.54 2.04
CA ALA A 27 6.13 -0.76 0.65
C ALA A 27 5.65 0.44 -0.20
N SER A 28 6.46 0.93 -1.14
CA SER A 28 6.55 2.33 -1.62
C SER A 28 6.58 3.36 -0.46
N GLN A 29 7.68 4.09 -0.34
CA GLN A 29 7.96 4.82 0.90
C GLN A 29 7.09 6.06 1.01
N LEU A 30 6.23 6.11 2.02
CA LEU A 30 5.55 7.35 2.41
C LEU A 30 6.62 8.38 2.83
N ILE A 31 6.66 9.51 2.13
CA ILE A 31 7.54 10.65 2.43
C ILE A 31 6.80 11.68 3.26
N ALA A 32 5.60 12.06 2.81
CA ALA A 32 4.83 13.15 3.39
C ALA A 32 3.33 12.98 3.17
N ARG A 33 2.54 13.84 3.80
CA ARG A 33 1.10 13.95 3.59
C ARG A 33 0.75 15.39 3.24
N ASP A 34 -0.23 15.54 2.35
CA ASP A 34 -0.77 16.82 1.87
C ASP A 34 0.34 17.76 1.38
N ALA A 35 1.30 17.17 0.67
CA ALA A 35 2.46 17.85 0.15
C ALA A 35 2.10 18.65 -1.12
N THR A 36 2.57 19.88 -1.20
CA THR A 36 2.42 20.76 -2.36
C THR A 36 3.79 21.27 -2.83
N GLY A 37 3.85 21.88 -4.02
CA GLY A 37 5.13 22.39 -4.56
C GLY A 37 6.20 21.31 -4.69
N VAL A 38 5.78 20.08 -5.00
CA VAL A 38 6.62 18.89 -4.96
C VAL A 38 7.62 18.91 -6.12
N LYS A 39 8.89 18.64 -5.81
CA LYS A 39 9.98 18.49 -6.78
C LYS A 39 10.81 17.26 -6.46
N LEU A 40 11.16 16.52 -7.51
CA LEU A 40 12.07 15.37 -7.46
C LEU A 40 13.37 15.70 -8.21
N GLN A 41 14.50 15.48 -7.56
CA GLN A 41 15.83 15.55 -8.16
C GLN A 41 16.63 14.33 -7.74
N VAL A 42 17.52 13.81 -8.60
CA VAL A 42 18.40 12.68 -8.25
C VAL A 42 19.81 13.02 -8.68
N ASN A 43 20.79 12.80 -7.80
CA ASN A 43 22.20 13.05 -8.11
C ASN A 43 22.90 11.81 -8.69
N SER A 44 24.16 11.99 -9.12
CA SER A 44 24.98 10.91 -9.70
C SER A 44 25.33 9.78 -8.71
N GLN A 45 25.10 9.98 -7.41
CA GLN A 45 25.30 8.97 -6.38
C GLN A 45 24.03 8.14 -6.11
N GLY A 46 22.96 8.33 -6.88
CA GLY A 46 21.70 7.62 -6.68
C GLY A 46 20.94 8.08 -5.43
N ARG A 47 21.09 9.35 -5.02
CA ARG A 47 20.32 9.96 -3.94
C ARG A 47 19.23 10.85 -4.51
N ALA A 48 17.99 10.59 -4.13
CA ALA A 48 16.85 11.43 -4.45
C ALA A 48 16.69 12.54 -3.41
N LEU A 49 16.52 13.78 -3.88
CA LEU A 49 16.05 14.91 -3.09
C LEU A 49 14.59 15.18 -3.46
N ILE A 50 13.74 15.08 -2.46
CA ILE A 50 12.33 15.39 -2.51
C ILE A 50 12.15 16.71 -1.78
N THR A 51 11.79 17.76 -2.51
CA THR A 51 11.45 19.06 -1.94
C THR A 51 9.94 19.23 -2.02
N TYR A 52 9.31 19.65 -0.92
CA TYR A 52 7.87 19.89 -0.87
C TYR A 52 7.51 20.88 0.23
N ARG A 53 6.30 21.43 0.18
CA ARG A 53 5.72 22.25 1.24
C ARG A 53 4.61 21.48 1.94
N ALA A 54 4.65 21.44 3.27
CA ALA A 54 3.62 20.85 4.10
C ALA A 54 3.56 21.58 5.44
N ARG A 55 2.35 21.80 5.96
CA ARG A 55 2.10 22.51 7.24
C ARG A 55 2.82 23.87 7.33
N GLY A 56 2.83 24.63 6.23
CA GLY A 56 3.45 25.96 6.18
C GLY A 56 4.98 25.97 6.09
N THR A 57 5.64 24.82 6.02
CA THR A 57 7.11 24.71 5.97
C THR A 57 7.57 24.00 4.70
N THR A 58 8.69 24.44 4.14
CA THR A 58 9.37 23.74 3.04
C THR A 58 10.31 22.69 3.62
N HIS A 59 10.18 21.46 3.15
CA HIS A 59 10.95 20.30 3.57
C HIS A 59 11.90 19.87 2.45
N HIS A 60 13.08 19.42 2.84
CA HIS A 60 14.08 18.83 1.95
C HIS A 60 14.40 17.44 2.48
N VAL A 61 13.94 16.41 1.79
CA VAL A 61 14.10 15.01 2.22
C VAL A 61 15.03 14.31 1.25
N LEU A 62 16.09 13.69 1.76
CA LEU A 62 16.92 12.80 0.98
C LEU A 62 16.49 11.36 1.16
N ALA A 63 16.48 10.59 0.08
CA ALA A 63 16.23 9.16 0.10
C ALA A 63 17.22 8.40 -0.81
N TRP A 64 17.72 7.25 -0.36
CA TRP A 64 18.67 6.42 -1.13
C TRP A 64 18.74 4.98 -0.62
N GLY A 65 19.55 4.14 -1.29
CA GLY A 65 19.98 2.85 -0.75
C GLY A 65 19.04 1.66 -1.01
N ALA A 66 17.96 1.86 -1.76
CA ALA A 66 17.06 0.77 -2.17
C ALA A 66 16.69 0.89 -3.65
N LEU A 67 16.56 -0.26 -4.31
CA LEU A 67 16.16 -0.41 -5.71
C LEU A 67 15.31 -1.69 -5.83
N ASN A 68 14.14 -1.60 -6.44
CA ASN A 68 13.20 -2.72 -6.62
C ASN A 68 12.74 -3.35 -5.27
N ALA A 69 12.44 -4.65 -5.31
CA ALA A 69 12.12 -5.50 -4.17
C ALA A 69 12.96 -6.77 -4.23
N ILE A 70 12.90 -7.55 -3.16
CA ILE A 70 13.22 -8.98 -3.16
C ILE A 70 11.93 -9.80 -3.07
N ASP A 71 11.99 -11.04 -3.53
CA ASP A 71 10.87 -11.98 -3.46
C ASP A 71 10.51 -12.30 -2.00
N PRO A 72 9.23 -12.64 -1.70
CA PRO A 72 8.81 -13.01 -0.35
C PRO A 72 9.70 -14.08 0.28
N THR A 73 10.25 -13.77 1.45
CA THR A 73 11.07 -14.70 2.25
C THR A 73 11.04 -14.31 3.72
N GLU A 74 11.06 -15.28 4.62
CA GLU A 74 11.23 -15.04 6.06
C GLU A 74 12.71 -14.88 6.47
N ALA A 75 13.64 -15.25 5.58
CA ALA A 75 15.07 -15.27 5.89
C ALA A 75 15.72 -13.86 5.86
N ARG A 76 15.08 -12.87 5.24
CA ARG A 76 15.65 -11.53 5.03
C ARG A 76 14.57 -10.46 5.06
N SER A 77 14.93 -9.26 5.52
CA SER A 77 14.06 -8.09 5.43
C SER A 77 13.92 -7.61 3.98
N GLN A 78 12.75 -7.05 3.67
CA GLN A 78 12.51 -6.38 2.40
C GLN A 78 13.39 -5.11 2.26
N LEU A 79 13.70 -4.72 1.03
CA LEU A 79 14.44 -3.50 0.73
C LEU A 79 13.61 -2.24 1.07
N ALA A 80 14.25 -1.28 1.74
CA ALA A 80 13.64 -0.01 2.13
C ALA A 80 14.65 1.14 1.96
N PHE A 81 14.15 2.35 1.67
CA PHE A 81 15.02 3.52 1.58
C PHE A 81 15.59 3.90 2.94
N ARG A 82 16.83 4.37 2.92
CA ARG A 82 17.32 5.28 3.96
C ARG A 82 16.75 6.65 3.68
N VAL A 83 16.17 7.29 4.69
CA VAL A 83 15.50 8.59 4.56
C VAL A 83 16.09 9.57 5.57
N ASP A 84 16.46 10.76 5.11
CA ASP A 84 16.97 11.86 5.92
C ASP A 84 16.12 13.11 5.68
N TYR A 85 15.30 13.45 6.68
CA TYR A 85 14.38 14.60 6.65
C TYR A 85 15.07 15.96 6.87
N SER A 86 16.38 15.98 7.14
CA SER A 86 17.16 17.21 7.31
C SER A 86 17.85 17.70 6.03
N GLY A 87 17.60 17.04 4.89
CA GLY A 87 18.20 17.36 3.60
C GLY A 87 19.70 17.05 3.53
N GLY A 88 20.18 16.09 4.34
CA GLY A 88 21.56 15.57 4.33
C GLY A 88 22.35 15.81 5.61
N TRP A 89 21.88 16.69 6.50
CA TRP A 89 22.64 17.01 7.71
C TRP A 89 22.77 15.80 8.62
N GLY A 90 21.67 15.08 8.89
CA GLY A 90 21.64 13.92 9.77
C GLY A 90 22.44 12.74 9.23
N SER A 91 22.55 12.59 7.91
CA SER A 91 23.26 11.47 7.28
C SER A 91 24.71 11.75 6.88
N THR A 92 25.08 13.02 6.64
CA THR A 92 26.43 13.37 6.16
C THR A 92 27.09 14.53 6.89
N GLY A 93 26.43 15.16 7.86
CA GLY A 93 26.91 16.41 8.49
C GLY A 93 27.00 17.60 7.53
N ARG A 94 26.28 17.55 6.40
CA ARG A 94 26.31 18.59 5.35
C ARG A 94 24.90 18.84 4.80
N ALA A 95 24.59 20.09 4.47
CA ALA A 95 23.34 20.45 3.81
C ALA A 95 23.36 20.07 2.31
N VAL A 96 23.33 18.77 2.01
CA VAL A 96 23.40 18.22 0.64
C VAL A 96 22.33 18.83 -0.27
N TRP A 97 21.13 19.12 0.26
CA TRP A 97 20.05 19.74 -0.50
C TRP A 97 20.42 21.05 -1.20
N LYS A 98 21.37 21.83 -0.64
CA LYS A 98 21.82 23.12 -1.22
C LYS A 98 22.70 22.95 -2.46
N SER A 99 23.41 21.84 -2.57
CA SER A 99 24.44 21.61 -3.60
C SER A 99 24.11 20.44 -4.52
N LEU A 100 22.95 19.80 -4.31
CA LEU A 100 22.54 18.65 -5.10
C LEU A 100 22.29 19.04 -6.55
N ARG A 101 23.14 18.52 -7.45
CA ARG A 101 22.97 18.63 -8.89
C ARG A 101 22.08 17.50 -9.39
N ASN A 102 20.97 17.85 -10.04
CA ASN A 102 20.08 16.87 -10.65
C ASN A 102 20.69 16.33 -11.94
N VAL A 103 20.86 15.01 -12.02
CA VAL A 103 21.26 14.29 -13.24
C VAL A 103 20.12 13.42 -13.78
N CYS A 104 18.99 13.38 -13.08
CA CYS A 104 17.80 12.65 -13.52
C CYS A 104 17.08 13.43 -14.62
N ARG A 105 16.79 12.76 -15.73
CA ARG A 105 16.02 13.36 -16.84
C ARG A 105 14.54 13.03 -16.67
N PRO A 106 13.62 13.96 -16.94
CA PRO A 106 12.19 13.67 -16.89
C PRO A 106 11.84 12.40 -17.70
N ALA A 107 10.94 11.59 -17.17
CA ALA A 107 10.53 10.35 -17.81
C ALA A 107 9.02 10.17 -17.72
N SER A 108 8.41 9.79 -18.85
CA SER A 108 7.01 9.36 -18.88
C SER A 108 6.94 7.88 -18.54
N VAL A 109 6.22 7.55 -17.46
CA VAL A 109 6.01 6.18 -16.99
C VAL A 109 4.52 5.94 -16.77
N ARG A 110 4.05 4.71 -16.99
CA ARG A 110 2.67 4.32 -16.73
C ARG A 110 2.60 3.64 -15.37
N VAL A 111 2.41 4.42 -14.32
CA VAL A 111 2.18 3.95 -12.95
C VAL A 111 0.95 4.64 -12.39
N ALA A 112 0.31 4.02 -11.39
CA ALA A 112 -0.87 4.62 -10.77
C ALA A 112 -0.50 5.93 -10.08
N TRP A 113 -1.42 6.89 -10.01
CA TRP A 113 -1.26 8.06 -9.14
C TRP A 113 0.01 8.89 -9.40
N LEU A 114 0.56 8.84 -10.62
CA LEU A 114 1.84 9.47 -10.93
C LEU A 114 1.77 10.98 -10.74
N PHE A 115 2.69 11.52 -9.95
CA PHE A 115 2.91 12.95 -9.81
C PHE A 115 4.07 13.42 -10.70
N THR A 116 5.25 12.81 -10.55
CA THR A 116 6.41 13.07 -11.40
C THR A 116 7.33 11.87 -11.43
N ALA A 117 8.04 11.67 -12.53
CA ALA A 117 9.04 10.63 -12.65
C ALA A 117 10.26 11.10 -13.45
N CYS A 118 11.39 10.48 -13.19
CA CYS A 118 12.62 10.73 -13.90
C CYS A 118 13.42 9.44 -14.07
N ARG A 119 14.26 9.40 -15.10
CA ARG A 119 15.20 8.32 -15.37
C ARG A 119 16.61 8.76 -15.00
N ALA A 120 17.25 7.98 -14.14
CA ALA A 120 18.62 8.19 -13.73
C ALA A 120 19.60 7.66 -14.81
N PRO A 121 20.87 8.13 -14.82
CA PRO A 121 21.87 7.69 -15.80
C PRO A 121 22.16 6.18 -15.80
N ASP A 122 21.98 5.49 -14.67
CA ASP A 122 22.12 4.03 -14.54
C ASP A 122 20.94 3.22 -15.13
N GLY A 123 19.98 3.94 -15.74
CA GLY A 123 18.80 3.40 -16.38
C GLY A 123 17.63 3.09 -15.43
N SER A 124 17.78 3.34 -14.12
CA SER A 124 16.68 3.21 -13.17
C SER A 124 15.69 4.39 -13.28
N TYR A 125 14.51 4.20 -12.70
CA TYR A 125 13.45 5.20 -12.65
C TYR A 125 13.16 5.55 -11.19
N TRP A 126 12.98 6.84 -10.94
CA TRP A 126 12.46 7.37 -9.70
C TRP A 126 11.10 8.00 -9.97
N ALA A 127 10.14 7.79 -9.07
CA ALA A 127 8.84 8.43 -9.17
C ALA A 127 8.29 8.86 -7.82
N LEU A 128 7.50 9.93 -7.86
CA LEU A 128 6.60 10.31 -6.79
C LEU A 128 5.17 10.03 -7.22
N GLN A 129 4.40 9.44 -6.32
CA GLN A 129 2.98 9.13 -6.49
C GLN A 129 2.17 9.86 -5.40
N SER A 130 0.96 10.30 -5.74
CA SER A 130 0.05 10.99 -4.81
C SER A 130 -1.23 10.19 -4.67
N TRP A 131 -1.41 9.51 -3.53
CA TRP A 131 -2.52 8.57 -3.33
C TRP A 131 -3.17 8.71 -1.97
N GLN A 132 -4.51 8.72 -1.95
CA GLN A 132 -5.33 8.76 -0.75
C GLN A 132 -5.59 7.34 -0.19
N ARG A 133 -4.54 6.71 0.34
CA ARG A 133 -4.61 5.30 0.78
C ARG A 133 -5.46 5.10 2.03
N THR A 134 -5.45 6.03 2.98
CA THR A 134 -6.00 5.85 4.34
C THR A 134 -7.50 6.16 4.46
N LEU A 135 -8.24 6.20 3.35
CA LEU A 135 -9.69 6.36 3.36
C LEU A 135 -10.36 5.28 4.24
N PRO A 136 -11.39 5.64 5.02
CA PRO A 136 -12.17 4.66 5.78
C PRO A 136 -12.94 3.73 4.83
N ASP A 137 -13.12 2.48 5.24
CA ASP A 137 -13.83 1.48 4.43
C ASP A 137 -15.34 1.72 4.36
N TYR A 138 -15.99 1.06 3.42
CA TYR A 138 -17.45 1.00 3.24
C TYR A 138 -18.12 2.36 3.04
N GLY A 139 -17.48 3.24 2.27
CA GLY A 139 -17.99 4.57 1.93
C GLY A 139 -18.10 5.53 3.11
N LEU A 140 -17.42 5.24 4.22
CA LEU A 140 -17.41 6.11 5.38
C LEU A 140 -16.64 7.40 5.07
N ARG A 141 -17.19 8.54 5.52
CA ARG A 141 -16.59 9.86 5.26
C ARG A 141 -15.22 9.97 5.92
N ALA A 142 -14.21 10.24 5.11
CA ALA A 142 -12.86 10.52 5.57
C ALA A 142 -12.77 11.85 6.34
N LYS A 143 -11.99 11.86 7.43
CA LYS A 143 -11.65 13.05 8.22
C LYS A 143 -10.19 12.98 8.69
N GLY A 144 -9.56 14.13 8.86
CA GLY A 144 -8.20 14.23 9.38
C GLY A 144 -7.20 13.40 8.57
N ILE A 145 -6.45 12.52 9.24
CA ILE A 145 -5.42 11.69 8.60
C ILE A 145 -5.98 10.70 7.57
N HIS A 146 -7.26 10.35 7.65
CA HIS A 146 -7.92 9.45 6.72
C HIS A 146 -8.25 10.11 5.38
N SER A 147 -8.28 11.45 5.32
CA SER A 147 -8.47 12.21 4.07
C SER A 147 -7.15 12.70 3.47
N ALA A 148 -6.00 12.30 4.04
CA ALA A 148 -4.71 12.82 3.61
C ALA A 148 -4.24 12.21 2.29
N TRP A 149 -3.67 13.04 1.41
CA TRP A 149 -2.97 12.58 0.21
C TRP A 149 -1.54 12.23 0.57
N GLU A 150 -1.16 10.96 0.37
CA GLU A 150 0.19 10.48 0.65
C GLU A 150 1.12 10.77 -0.53
N LEU A 151 2.24 11.43 -0.27
CA LEU A 151 3.36 11.54 -1.21
C LEU A 151 4.29 10.34 -1.04
N ARG A 152 4.37 9.50 -2.05
CA ARG A 152 5.03 8.18 -1.98
C ARG A 152 6.15 8.08 -2.98
N LEU A 153 7.32 7.59 -2.55
CA LEU A 153 8.53 7.47 -3.35
C LEU A 153 8.77 6.03 -3.81
N SER A 154 9.19 5.91 -5.06
CA SER A 154 9.49 4.64 -5.73
C SER A 154 10.80 4.73 -6.51
N HIS A 155 11.57 3.64 -6.53
CA HIS A 155 12.83 3.51 -7.28
C HIS A 155 12.97 2.10 -7.85
N TRP A 156 12.99 1.99 -9.17
CA TRP A 156 12.96 0.67 -9.82
C TRP A 156 13.74 0.62 -11.12
N ARG A 157 14.01 -0.61 -11.56
CA ARG A 157 14.54 -0.92 -12.88
C ARG A 157 13.94 -2.24 -13.37
N GLY A 158 13.51 -2.24 -14.63
CA GLY A 158 12.85 -3.38 -15.26
C GLY A 158 11.33 -3.37 -15.04
N PRO A 159 10.68 -4.54 -15.02
CA PRO A 159 9.23 -4.63 -15.04
C PRO A 159 8.60 -4.18 -13.71
N LEU A 160 7.40 -3.59 -13.83
CA LEU A 160 6.55 -3.22 -12.71
C LEU A 160 5.81 -4.45 -12.16
N PRO A 161 5.31 -4.39 -10.92
CA PRO A 161 4.35 -5.36 -10.41
C PRO A 161 3.12 -5.43 -11.31
N LYS A 162 2.58 -6.63 -11.52
CA LYS A 162 1.35 -6.86 -12.25
C LYS A 162 0.24 -7.20 -11.27
N LEU A 163 -0.75 -6.32 -11.22
CA LEU A 163 -2.03 -6.56 -10.57
C LEU A 163 -3.03 -7.00 -11.63
N GLU A 164 -3.45 -8.26 -11.59
CA GLU A 164 -4.49 -8.81 -12.46
C GLU A 164 -5.73 -9.10 -11.64
N ILE A 165 -6.88 -8.58 -12.11
CA ILE A 165 -8.17 -8.71 -11.42
C ILE A 165 -9.25 -9.08 -12.44
N GLN A 166 -10.10 -10.01 -12.04
CA GLN A 166 -11.33 -10.39 -12.70
C GLN A 166 -12.51 -9.98 -11.83
N THR A 167 -13.63 -9.68 -12.46
CA THR A 167 -14.90 -9.44 -11.79
C THR A 167 -15.80 -10.66 -12.00
N GLY A 168 -16.69 -10.93 -11.05
CA GLY A 168 -17.60 -12.08 -11.12
C GLY A 168 -18.81 -11.89 -10.23
N TRP A 169 -19.50 -12.98 -9.94
CA TRP A 169 -20.57 -13.00 -8.96
C TRP A 169 -20.18 -13.83 -7.73
N ALA A 170 -20.93 -13.62 -6.65
CA ALA A 170 -20.86 -14.37 -5.42
C ALA A 170 -22.30 -14.62 -4.97
N TYR A 171 -22.65 -15.89 -4.75
CA TYR A 171 -24.01 -16.32 -4.43
C TYR A 171 -25.04 -15.84 -5.46
N ARG A 172 -24.61 -15.63 -6.72
CA ARG A 172 -25.44 -15.15 -7.84
C ARG A 172 -26.12 -13.80 -7.61
N ARG A 173 -25.68 -13.04 -6.61
CA ARG A 173 -26.36 -11.82 -6.13
C ARG A 173 -25.40 -10.68 -5.91
N TYR A 174 -24.22 -10.97 -5.39
CA TYR A 174 -23.22 -9.96 -5.07
C TYR A 174 -22.14 -9.95 -6.15
N HIS A 175 -21.58 -8.79 -6.45
CA HIS A 175 -20.37 -8.74 -7.26
C HIS A 175 -19.22 -9.38 -6.47
N SER A 176 -18.26 -9.93 -7.19
CA SER A 176 -16.99 -10.41 -6.64
C SER A 176 -15.81 -9.87 -7.45
N LEU A 177 -14.66 -9.79 -6.79
CA LEU A 177 -13.35 -9.60 -7.41
C LEU A 177 -12.46 -10.75 -7.00
N PHE A 178 -11.65 -11.25 -7.91
CA PHE A 178 -10.54 -12.12 -7.58
C PHE A 178 -9.36 -11.79 -8.47
N GLY A 179 -8.18 -12.19 -8.06
CA GLY A 179 -6.99 -11.83 -8.80
C GLY A 179 -5.71 -12.20 -8.10
N ARG A 180 -4.61 -11.68 -8.64
CA ARG A 180 -3.27 -11.93 -8.13
C ARG A 180 -2.37 -10.71 -8.29
N LEU A 181 -1.48 -10.53 -7.32
CA LEU A 181 -0.36 -9.61 -7.44
C LEU A 181 0.93 -10.41 -7.67
N THR A 182 1.61 -10.10 -8.76
CA THR A 182 2.91 -10.70 -9.08
C THR A 182 3.96 -9.66 -9.37
N TRP A 183 5.23 -10.03 -9.20
CA TRP A 183 6.35 -9.27 -9.71
C TRP A 183 7.37 -10.25 -10.29
N ARG A 184 7.78 -10.02 -11.55
CA ARG A 184 8.64 -10.95 -12.30
C ARG A 184 8.10 -12.39 -12.34
N GLY A 185 6.78 -12.52 -12.44
CA GLY A 185 6.09 -13.82 -12.46
C GLY A 185 5.98 -14.50 -11.09
N ARG A 186 6.56 -13.93 -10.03
CA ARG A 186 6.50 -14.50 -8.67
C ARG A 186 5.39 -13.84 -7.86
N PRO A 187 4.70 -14.59 -7.00
CA PRO A 187 3.62 -14.07 -6.17
C PRO A 187 4.14 -13.08 -5.12
N VAL A 188 3.33 -12.07 -4.80
CA VAL A 188 3.68 -11.02 -3.85
C VAL A 188 2.77 -11.14 -2.62
N TYR A 189 3.31 -11.61 -1.50
CA TYR A 189 2.56 -11.90 -0.27
C TYR A 189 3.39 -11.70 1.00
N GLY A 190 2.70 -11.58 2.14
CA GLY A 190 3.31 -11.42 3.47
C GLY A 190 3.16 -12.69 4.30
N PHE A 191 3.76 -12.67 5.49
CA PHE A 191 3.84 -13.82 6.40
C PHE A 191 3.05 -13.60 7.68
N ALA A 192 2.87 -12.34 8.11
CA ALA A 192 2.14 -12.03 9.32
C ALA A 192 1.28 -10.77 9.19
N SER A 193 0.15 -10.76 9.90
CA SER A 193 -0.75 -9.62 9.99
C SER A 193 -1.44 -9.54 11.34
N THR A 194 -1.91 -8.35 11.70
CA THR A 194 -2.83 -8.18 12.83
C THR A 194 -4.19 -8.83 12.55
N SER A 195 -5.01 -9.00 13.58
CA SER A 195 -6.42 -9.40 13.42
C SER A 195 -7.24 -8.44 12.58
N ALA A 196 -6.84 -7.16 12.51
CA ALA A 196 -7.43 -6.14 11.66
C ALA A 196 -6.85 -6.11 10.23
N GLY A 197 -6.09 -7.14 9.82
CA GLY A 197 -5.58 -7.26 8.45
C GLY A 197 -4.45 -6.30 8.09
N ARG A 198 -3.72 -5.77 9.09
CA ARG A 198 -2.55 -4.91 8.84
C ARG A 198 -1.27 -5.75 8.77
N PRO A 199 -0.43 -5.59 7.73
CA PRO A 199 0.87 -6.27 7.65
C PRO A 199 1.73 -6.05 8.89
N LEU A 200 2.42 -7.09 9.34
CA LEU A 200 3.42 -7.05 10.41
C LEU A 200 4.84 -7.26 9.91
N ASP A 201 5.02 -7.40 8.60
CA ASP A 201 6.31 -7.62 7.95
C ASP A 201 6.52 -6.65 6.77
N GLY A 202 7.75 -6.58 6.27
CA GLY A 202 8.13 -5.72 5.14
C GLY A 202 7.68 -6.22 3.77
N PHE A 203 7.07 -7.40 3.71
CA PHE A 203 6.46 -7.90 2.51
C PHE A 203 5.01 -7.45 2.50
N GLY A 204 4.14 -7.96 3.37
CA GLY A 204 2.68 -7.77 3.40
C GLY A 204 2.19 -6.40 2.96
N ARG A 205 1.13 -6.37 2.13
CA ARG A 205 0.48 -5.13 1.72
C ARG A 205 -1.00 -5.34 1.45
N ASN A 206 -1.80 -4.33 1.77
CA ASN A 206 -3.22 -4.33 1.46
C ASN A 206 -3.44 -3.91 0.00
N LEU A 207 -4.31 -4.64 -0.69
CA LEU A 207 -5.01 -4.19 -1.88
C LEU A 207 -6.22 -3.37 -1.41
N TYR A 208 -6.34 -2.16 -1.92
CA TYR A 208 -7.44 -1.25 -1.61
C TYR A 208 -8.38 -1.20 -2.80
N VAL A 209 -9.65 -1.50 -2.57
CA VAL A 209 -10.69 -1.45 -3.59
C VAL A 209 -11.53 -0.19 -3.39
N ASP A 210 -11.68 0.59 -4.45
CA ASP A 210 -12.63 1.69 -4.53
C ASP A 210 -13.74 1.31 -5.51
N THR A 211 -14.96 1.76 -5.21
CA THR A 211 -16.17 1.57 -6.01
C THR A 211 -16.69 2.91 -6.52
N TYR A 212 -17.09 2.98 -7.79
CA TYR A 212 -17.60 4.18 -8.44
C TYR A 212 -19.11 4.13 -8.57
N ASN A 213 -19.81 5.19 -8.16
CA ASN A 213 -21.27 5.31 -8.26
C ASN A 213 -21.99 4.08 -7.69
N SER A 214 -21.87 3.88 -6.38
CA SER A 214 -22.48 2.74 -5.66
C SER A 214 -23.51 3.21 -4.65
N ALA A 215 -24.03 2.29 -3.83
CA ALA A 215 -24.88 2.61 -2.68
C ALA A 215 -24.21 3.55 -1.65
N TYR A 216 -22.90 3.78 -1.75
CA TYR A 216 -22.19 4.77 -0.93
C TYR A 216 -22.36 6.21 -1.40
N GLY A 217 -22.83 6.42 -2.63
CA GLY A 217 -23.07 7.72 -3.22
C GLY A 217 -22.31 7.91 -4.55
N PRO A 218 -22.44 9.11 -5.15
CA PRO A 218 -21.79 9.43 -6.42
C PRO A 218 -20.27 9.53 -6.27
N GLY A 219 -19.54 9.21 -7.34
CA GLY A 219 -18.09 9.29 -7.39
C GLY A 219 -17.39 8.06 -6.81
N TRP A 220 -16.08 8.18 -6.58
CA TRP A 220 -15.25 7.11 -6.02
C TRP A 220 -15.33 7.08 -4.49
N HIS A 221 -15.62 5.90 -3.94
CA HIS A 221 -15.62 5.62 -2.51
C HIS A 221 -14.79 4.39 -2.20
N ARG A 222 -14.11 4.36 -1.05
CA ARG A 222 -13.42 3.17 -0.58
C ARG A 222 -14.44 2.08 -0.25
N GLU A 223 -14.30 0.91 -0.88
CA GLU A 223 -15.01 -0.31 -0.51
C GLU A 223 -14.34 -0.94 0.70
N ASN A 224 -13.11 -1.42 0.55
CA ASN A 224 -12.41 -2.16 1.57
C ASN A 224 -10.91 -2.26 1.27
N ALA A 225 -10.13 -2.77 2.22
CA ALA A 225 -8.73 -3.12 2.07
C ALA A 225 -8.44 -4.52 2.64
N PHE A 226 -7.72 -5.35 1.90
CA PHE A 226 -7.41 -6.72 2.32
C PHE A 226 -6.05 -7.19 1.79
N LEU A 227 -5.49 -8.21 2.43
CA LEU A 227 -4.15 -8.72 2.11
C LEU A 227 -4.19 -9.68 0.92
N THR A 228 -3.08 -9.73 0.18
CA THR A 228 -2.80 -10.88 -0.67
C THR A 228 -2.46 -12.10 0.18
N HIS A 229 -2.87 -13.27 -0.28
CA HIS A 229 -2.71 -14.53 0.42
C HIS A 229 -1.26 -15.05 0.34
N THR A 230 -0.75 -15.51 1.48
CA THR A 230 0.56 -16.16 1.58
C THR A 230 0.68 -17.34 0.61
N GLY A 231 1.79 -17.41 -0.11
CA GLY A 231 2.08 -18.45 -1.10
C GLY A 231 1.57 -18.12 -2.51
N SER A 232 0.30 -17.73 -2.65
CA SER A 232 -0.32 -17.49 -3.97
C SER A 232 -0.16 -16.06 -4.47
N GLY A 233 -0.03 -15.07 -3.57
CA GLY A 233 -0.18 -13.65 -3.93
C GLY A 233 -1.59 -13.30 -4.41
N GLY A 234 -2.52 -14.25 -4.27
CA GLY A 234 -3.90 -14.16 -4.72
C GLY A 234 -4.77 -13.40 -3.73
N PHE A 235 -5.97 -13.07 -4.16
CA PHE A 235 -7.02 -12.52 -3.31
C PHE A 235 -8.38 -12.80 -3.95
N CYS A 236 -9.42 -12.76 -3.14
CA CYS A 236 -10.81 -12.81 -3.56
C CYS A 236 -11.65 -12.00 -2.57
N TYR A 237 -12.66 -11.31 -3.09
CA TYR A 237 -13.51 -10.39 -2.36
C TYR A 237 -14.93 -10.46 -2.90
N GLY A 238 -15.92 -10.46 -2.02
CA GLY A 238 -17.32 -10.31 -2.37
C GLY A 238 -17.87 -9.00 -1.80
N PHE A 239 -18.63 -8.27 -2.59
CA PHE A 239 -19.28 -7.02 -2.18
C PHE A 239 -20.52 -7.33 -1.34
N TYR A 240 -20.33 -7.80 -0.11
CA TYR A 240 -21.40 -8.11 0.83
C TYR A 240 -21.75 -6.90 1.71
N PRO A 241 -22.93 -6.88 2.34
CA PRO A 241 -23.19 -5.92 3.41
C PRO A 241 -22.20 -6.16 4.57
N HIS A 242 -21.72 -5.08 5.18
CA HIS A 242 -20.80 -5.12 6.31
C HIS A 242 -21.41 -4.37 7.50
N GLY A 243 -21.95 -5.12 8.46
CA GLY A 243 -22.80 -4.55 9.52
C GLY A 243 -24.00 -3.83 8.89
N ASP A 244 -24.23 -2.58 9.28
CA ASP A 244 -25.30 -1.74 8.74
C ASP A 244 -24.94 -1.06 7.39
N ARG A 245 -23.76 -1.34 6.83
CA ARG A 245 -23.32 -0.75 5.56
C ARG A 245 -23.84 -1.58 4.39
N PRO A 246 -24.42 -0.95 3.35
CA PRO A 246 -24.89 -1.67 2.18
C PRO A 246 -23.71 -2.23 1.36
N PRO A 247 -23.96 -3.19 0.45
CA PRO A 247 -23.00 -3.60 -0.57
C PRO A 247 -22.49 -2.41 -1.39
N GLY A 248 -21.18 -2.26 -1.58
CA GLY A 248 -20.61 -1.25 -2.48
C GLY A 248 -20.58 -1.67 -3.95
N MET A 249 -21.61 -2.37 -4.42
CA MET A 249 -21.75 -2.69 -5.85
C MET A 249 -22.00 -1.39 -6.63
N GLY A 250 -21.05 -1.03 -7.49
CA GLY A 250 -21.07 0.21 -8.28
C GLY A 250 -20.98 -0.09 -9.77
N GLU A 251 -20.76 0.94 -10.57
CA GLU A 251 -20.63 0.83 -12.04
C GLU A 251 -19.23 0.39 -12.46
N ARG A 252 -18.21 0.76 -11.67
CA ARG A 252 -16.80 0.49 -11.93
C ARG A 252 -16.04 0.27 -10.64
N TYR A 253 -14.92 -0.43 -10.77
CA TYR A 253 -14.01 -0.69 -9.68
C TYR A 253 -12.61 -0.21 -10.03
N ARG A 254 -11.91 0.25 -9.00
CA ARG A 254 -10.48 0.50 -9.03
C ARG A 254 -9.85 -0.23 -7.87
N ALA A 255 -8.77 -0.94 -8.11
CA ALA A 255 -7.97 -1.51 -7.05
C ALA A 255 -6.55 -0.92 -7.12
N THR A 256 -6.02 -0.46 -5.99
CA THR A 256 -4.64 0.04 -5.88
C THR A 256 -3.92 -0.73 -4.78
N VAL A 257 -2.67 -1.10 -5.04
CA VAL A 257 -1.80 -1.77 -4.07
C VAL A 257 -0.43 -1.11 -4.04
N SER A 258 0.12 -1.01 -2.83
CA SER A 258 1.51 -0.59 -2.65
C SER A 258 2.46 -1.56 -3.34
N GLY A 259 3.36 -1.05 -4.18
CA GLY A 259 4.38 -1.88 -4.84
C GLY A 259 5.29 -2.56 -3.80
N PRO A 260 5.73 -3.81 -4.00
CA PRO A 260 6.61 -4.48 -3.04
C PRO A 260 7.95 -3.75 -2.93
N GLY A 261 8.55 -3.74 -1.73
CA GLY A 261 9.78 -3.01 -1.46
C GLY A 261 9.66 -1.53 -1.83
N VAL A 262 10.50 -1.07 -2.75
CA VAL A 262 10.46 0.31 -3.26
C VAL A 262 9.92 0.43 -4.69
N LEU A 263 9.18 -0.57 -5.17
CA LEU A 263 8.51 -0.52 -6.47
C LEU A 263 7.30 0.44 -6.43
N PRO A 264 6.90 1.01 -7.58
CA PRO A 264 5.73 1.87 -7.67
C PRO A 264 4.42 1.23 -7.21
N ASP A 265 3.52 2.05 -6.69
CA ASP A 265 2.11 1.67 -6.52
C ASP A 265 1.52 1.34 -7.90
N VAL A 266 0.75 0.27 -7.97
CA VAL A 266 0.09 -0.17 -9.19
C VAL A 266 -1.40 -0.22 -8.98
N ALA A 267 -2.14 0.03 -10.06
CA ALA A 267 -3.59 0.02 -10.03
C ALA A 267 -4.16 -0.77 -11.20
N TRP A 268 -5.36 -1.27 -10.97
CA TRP A 268 -6.24 -1.86 -11.95
C TRP A 268 -7.56 -1.10 -11.91
N GLU A 269 -8.19 -0.93 -13.07
CA GLU A 269 -9.57 -0.45 -13.16
C GLU A 269 -10.36 -1.35 -14.11
N GLY A 270 -11.63 -1.61 -13.77
CA GLY A 270 -12.52 -2.41 -14.59
C GLY A 270 -13.97 -2.04 -14.40
N ALA A 271 -14.80 -2.44 -15.36
CA ALA A 271 -16.25 -2.33 -15.24
C ALA A 271 -16.78 -3.35 -14.22
N ALA A 272 -17.83 -2.98 -13.51
CA ALA A 272 -18.56 -3.94 -12.70
C ALA A 272 -19.32 -4.94 -13.60
N PRO A 273 -19.62 -6.15 -13.09
CA PRO A 273 -20.66 -6.99 -13.67
C PRO A 273 -21.96 -6.19 -13.83
N LYS A 274 -22.72 -6.49 -14.90
CA LYS A 274 -24.01 -5.84 -15.16
C LYS A 274 -25.13 -6.59 -14.44
N THR A 275 -26.15 -7.04 -15.15
CA THR A 275 -27.14 -7.99 -14.65
C THR A 275 -26.51 -9.36 -14.50
N TYR A 276 -26.98 -10.14 -13.52
CA TYR A 276 -26.53 -11.51 -13.34
C TYR A 276 -26.71 -12.32 -14.62
N ASP A 277 -25.64 -13.00 -15.04
CA ASP A 277 -25.61 -13.88 -16.19
C ASP A 277 -24.93 -15.19 -15.78
N ARG A 278 -25.66 -16.29 -15.90
CA ARG A 278 -25.18 -17.61 -15.46
C ARG A 278 -23.99 -18.10 -16.29
N SER A 279 -23.95 -17.79 -17.59
CA SER A 279 -22.87 -18.25 -18.46
C SER A 279 -21.56 -17.52 -18.15
N TYR A 280 -21.65 -16.23 -17.86
CA TYR A 280 -20.56 -15.41 -17.38
C TYR A 280 -20.07 -15.89 -16.01
N ASP A 281 -20.98 -16.15 -15.07
CA ASP A 281 -20.64 -16.64 -13.72
C ASP A 281 -19.84 -17.94 -13.77
N VAL A 282 -20.31 -18.95 -14.53
CA VAL A 282 -19.60 -20.22 -14.72
C VAL A 282 -18.22 -20.01 -15.37
N ALA A 283 -18.09 -19.07 -16.30
CA ALA A 283 -16.81 -18.77 -16.93
C ALA A 283 -15.82 -18.10 -15.97
N GLU A 284 -16.28 -17.20 -15.11
CA GLU A 284 -15.46 -16.56 -14.08
C GLU A 284 -15.07 -17.53 -12.97
N ASP A 285 -15.96 -18.45 -12.57
CA ASP A 285 -15.65 -19.54 -11.63
C ASP A 285 -14.51 -20.42 -12.16
N ALA A 286 -14.57 -20.80 -13.44
CA ALA A 286 -13.50 -21.55 -14.09
C ALA A 286 -12.18 -20.77 -14.12
N ARG A 287 -12.22 -19.45 -14.37
CA ARG A 287 -11.03 -18.58 -14.31
C ARG A 287 -10.47 -18.45 -12.91
N GLN A 288 -11.32 -18.33 -11.90
CA GLN A 288 -10.90 -18.28 -10.50
C GLN A 288 -10.21 -19.57 -10.10
N LEU A 289 -10.75 -20.73 -10.47
CA LEU A 289 -10.12 -22.03 -10.22
C LEU A 289 -8.78 -22.17 -10.95
N ALA A 290 -8.70 -21.71 -12.21
CA ALA A 290 -7.43 -21.74 -12.95
C ALA A 290 -6.36 -20.83 -12.33
N LEU A 291 -6.76 -19.66 -11.81
CA LEU A 291 -5.82 -18.69 -11.23
C LEU A 291 -5.44 -19.01 -9.79
N LEU A 292 -6.41 -19.47 -8.98
CA LEU A 292 -6.35 -19.55 -7.52
C LEU A 292 -6.79 -20.91 -6.95
N GLY A 293 -6.95 -21.96 -7.76
CA GLY A 293 -7.47 -23.25 -7.28
C GLY A 293 -6.64 -23.94 -6.19
N ALA A 294 -5.35 -23.61 -6.09
CA ALA A 294 -4.48 -24.08 -5.00
C ALA A 294 -4.59 -23.24 -3.71
N ASP A 295 -5.30 -22.10 -3.75
CA ASP A 295 -5.51 -21.21 -2.61
C ASP A 295 -6.79 -21.62 -1.86
N PRO A 296 -6.69 -22.21 -0.66
CA PRO A 296 -7.85 -22.72 0.05
C PRO A 296 -8.82 -21.61 0.51
N ARG A 297 -8.36 -20.35 0.52
CA ARG A 297 -9.15 -19.19 0.96
C ARG A 297 -10.01 -18.62 -0.17
N CYS A 298 -9.69 -18.94 -1.43
CA CYS A 298 -10.42 -18.45 -2.60
C CYS A 298 -11.08 -19.58 -3.37
N LYS A 299 -12.39 -19.72 -3.17
CA LYS A 299 -13.24 -20.65 -3.93
C LYS A 299 -14.39 -19.89 -4.58
N PRO A 300 -14.84 -20.31 -5.77
CA PRO A 300 -16.12 -19.93 -6.33
C PRO A 300 -17.26 -20.03 -5.30
N ARG A 301 -18.23 -19.10 -5.35
CA ARG A 301 -19.35 -19.03 -4.39
C ARG A 301 -20.70 -18.74 -5.03
#